data_AF-A0A2V8HK70-F1
#
_entry.id   AF-A0A2V8HK70-F1
#
_cell.length_a   1.000
_cell.length_b   1.000
_cell.length_c   1.000
_cell.angle_alpha   90.00
_cell.angle_beta   90.00
_cell.angle_gamma   90.00
#
_symmetry.space_group_name_H-M   'P 1'
#
loop_
_entity.id
_entity.type
_entity.pdbx_description
1 polymer ?
#
loop_
_entity_poly.entity_id
_entity_poly.type
_entity_poly.pdbx_seq_one_letter_code
_entity_poly.pdbx_strand_id
1 'polypeptide(L)'
;MYVAPFPGPGGKWQVSTGGGEDPKWRRDGKELFFLTGGNTVMSAAVNGSGSAFEVEAVQRLFEARLRTNTYLGFGTGWVYDVFPDGQRFLIDQVTDEQAAQSPITVITNWTSMLH
;
A
#
# COMPACT_ATOMS: atom_id res chain seq x y z
N MET A 1 11.54 7.10 -0.98
CA MET A 1 10.52 7.90 -0.26
C MET A 1 11.17 8.81 0.78
N TYR A 2 10.63 10.01 0.97
CA TYR A 2 11.08 11.00 1.95
C TYR A 2 9.91 11.49 2.80
N VAL A 3 10.20 11.92 4.03
CA VAL A 3 9.28 12.68 4.89
C VAL A 3 9.77 14.13 4.97
N ALA A 4 8.83 15.07 4.98
CA ALA A 4 9.09 16.50 5.12
C ALA A 4 7.96 17.16 5.93
N PRO A 5 8.22 18.27 6.64
CA PRO A 5 7.21 18.98 7.41
C PRO A 5 6.14 19.60 6.50
N PHE A 6 4.92 19.73 7.02
CA PHE A 6 3.82 20.44 6.35
C PHE A 6 2.87 21.10 7.37
N PRO A 7 2.39 22.33 7.11
CA PRO A 7 2.90 23.27 6.13
C PRO A 7 4.16 23.97 6.67
N GLY A 8 5.22 24.11 5.87
CA GLY A 8 6.35 24.96 6.26
C GLY A 8 7.70 24.54 5.70
N PRO A 9 8.72 25.41 5.83
CA PRO A 9 10.10 25.07 5.49
C PRO A 9 10.67 24.08 6.51
N GLY A 10 11.61 23.24 6.06
CA GLY A 10 12.30 22.29 6.91
C GLY A 10 13.14 21.29 6.13
N GLY A 11 13.78 20.37 6.86
CA GLY A 11 14.55 19.28 6.28
C GLY A 11 13.69 18.28 5.52
N LYS A 12 14.34 17.42 4.73
CA LYS A 12 13.74 16.20 4.19
C LYS A 12 14.54 15.02 4.70
N TRP A 13 13.85 14.01 5.20
CA TRP A 13 14.47 12.80 5.74
C TRP A 13 14.16 11.62 4.84
N GLN A 14 15.21 10.96 4.37
CA GLN A 14 15.05 9.79 3.52
C GLN A 14 14.56 8.62 4.38
N VAL A 15 13.41 8.05 4.00
CA VAL A 15 12.86 6.86 4.64
C VAL A 15 13.21 5.59 3.86
N SER A 16 13.23 5.68 2.53
CA SER A 16 13.53 4.52 1.68
C SER A 16 14.24 4.92 0.39
N THR A 17 15.20 4.10 -0.03
CA THR A 17 15.90 4.16 -1.33
C THR A 17 15.23 3.30 -2.39
N GLY A 18 14.51 2.23 -2.00
CA GLY A 18 13.97 1.19 -2.88
C GLY A 18 12.48 1.36 -3.26
N GLY A 19 11.93 2.56 -3.08
CA GLY A 19 10.52 2.86 -3.35
C GLY A 19 9.82 3.53 -2.17
N GLY A 20 8.52 3.33 -2.06
CA GLY A 20 7.66 3.87 -1.01
C GLY A 20 6.36 4.40 -1.59
N GLU A 21 5.43 3.46 -1.76
CA GLU A 21 4.07 3.67 -2.25
C GLU A 21 3.08 3.50 -1.11
N ASP A 22 1.89 4.05 -1.30
CA ASP A 22 0.77 3.97 -0.36
C ASP A 22 1.13 4.24 1.12
N PRO A 23 1.85 5.33 1.46
CA PRO A 23 2.30 5.57 2.82
C PRO A 23 1.12 5.76 3.80
N LYS A 24 1.18 5.06 4.94
CA LYS A 24 0.21 5.15 6.05
C LYS A 24 0.93 5.42 7.36
N TRP A 25 0.64 6.57 7.97
CA TRP A 25 1.09 6.85 9.33
C TRP A 25 0.28 6.03 10.33
N ARG A 26 0.97 5.42 11.30
CA ARG A 26 0.32 4.94 12.51
C ARG A 26 -0.34 6.11 13.23
N ARG A 27 -1.44 5.84 13.94
CA ARG A 27 -2.27 6.89 14.57
C ARG A 27 -1.48 7.79 15.53
N ASP A 28 -0.44 7.29 16.17
CA ASP A 28 0.40 8.04 17.10
C ASP A 28 1.55 8.81 16.42
N GLY A 29 1.69 8.71 15.10
CA GLY A 29 2.71 9.40 14.30
C GLY A 29 4.13 8.87 14.49
N LYS A 30 4.33 7.74 15.18
CA LYS A 30 5.66 7.18 15.49
C LYS A 30 6.15 6.13 14.51
N GLU A 31 5.31 5.72 13.57
CA GLU A 31 5.63 4.67 12.62
C GLU A 31 4.94 4.95 11.28
N LEU A 32 5.68 4.77 10.19
CA LEU A 32 5.19 4.90 8.83
C LEU A 32 5.25 3.54 8.14
N PHE A 33 4.10 3.06 7.69
CA PHE A 33 3.98 1.87 6.85
C PHE A 33 3.96 2.28 5.38
N PHE A 34 4.60 1.50 4.51
CA PHE A 34 4.62 1.76 3.08
C PHE A 34 4.90 0.48 2.28
N LEU A 35 4.56 0.51 1.00
CA LEU A 35 4.89 -0.56 0.05
C LEU A 35 6.18 -0.26 -0.71
N THR A 36 6.94 -1.31 -1.01
CA THR A 36 8.06 -1.28 -1.95
C THR A 36 7.88 -2.29 -3.08
N GLY A 37 8.83 -2.30 -4.01
CA GLY A 37 8.90 -3.27 -5.11
C GLY A 37 8.61 -4.71 -4.66
N GLY A 38 7.90 -5.46 -5.49
CA GLY A 38 7.49 -6.82 -5.18
C GLY A 38 6.40 -6.91 -4.10
N ASN A 39 5.57 -5.87 -3.94
CA ASN A 39 4.46 -5.81 -3.00
C ASN A 39 4.87 -6.08 -1.54
N THR A 40 6.06 -5.64 -1.15
CA THR A 40 6.55 -5.82 0.21
C THR A 40 6.06 -4.69 1.10
N VAL A 41 5.42 -5.04 2.22
CA VAL A 41 5.06 -4.09 3.27
C VAL A 41 6.27 -3.86 4.18
N MET A 42 6.62 -2.58 4.32
CA MET A 42 7.71 -2.09 5.14
C MET A 42 7.15 -1.22 6.28
N SER A 43 7.89 -1.15 7.38
CA SER A 43 7.68 -0.20 8.47
C SER A 43 8.94 0.66 8.62
N ALA A 44 8.74 1.94 8.92
CA ALA A 44 9.77 2.85 9.39
C ALA A 44 9.35 3.45 10.74
N ALA A 45 10.08 3.15 11.81
CA ALA A 45 9.98 3.85 13.08
C ALA A 45 10.57 5.26 12.93
N VAL A 46 9.87 6.26 13.47
CA VAL A 46 10.32 7.65 13.43
C VAL A 46 10.18 8.32 14.79
N ASN A 47 11.01 9.32 15.01
CA ASN A 47 10.94 10.17 16.18
C ASN A 47 10.86 11.64 15.75
N GLY A 48 9.67 12.23 15.89
CA GLY A 48 9.43 13.64 15.68
C GLY A 48 9.31 14.45 16.97
N SER A 49 9.55 13.84 18.14
CA SER A 49 9.33 14.48 19.44
C SER A 49 10.57 15.21 19.99
N GLY A 50 11.74 14.98 19.40
CA GLY A 50 12.99 15.63 19.76
C GLY A 50 13.20 16.99 19.08
N SER A 51 14.42 17.53 19.21
CA SER A 51 14.82 18.79 18.55
C SER A 51 14.98 18.64 17.03
N ALA A 52 15.08 17.41 16.53
CA ALA A 52 15.14 17.07 15.12
C ALA A 52 14.25 15.85 14.85
N PHE A 53 13.73 15.76 13.62
CA PHE A 53 13.05 14.56 13.17
C PHE A 53 14.07 13.50 12.77
N GLU A 54 13.83 12.25 13.16
CA GLU A 54 14.70 11.12 12.89
C GLU A 54 13.92 9.93 12.33
N VAL A 55 14.53 9.23 11.38
CA VAL A 55 14.08 7.90 10.92
C VAL A 55 14.96 6.89 11.63
N GLU A 56 14.40 6.09 12.53
CA GLU A 56 15.16 5.25 13.45
C GLU A 56 15.49 3.89 12.83
N ALA A 57 14.46 3.11 12.50
CA ALA A 57 14.62 1.76 11.96
C ALA A 57 13.65 1.55 10.81
N VAL A 58 14.15 1.01 9.70
CA VAL A 58 13.34 0.62 8.54
C VAL A 58 13.42 -0.89 8.39
N GLN A 59 12.29 -1.57 8.49
CA GLN A 59 12.24 -3.03 8.48
C GLN A 59 11.15 -3.55 7.56
N ARG A 60 11.40 -4.73 7.00
CA ARG A 60 10.40 -5.50 6.26
C ARG A 60 9.46 -6.18 7.23
N LEU A 61 8.16 -6.10 6.96
CA LEU A 61 7.14 -6.83 7.72
C LEU A 61 6.77 -8.13 7.01
N PHE A 62 6.24 -8.05 5.78
CA PHE A 62 5.80 -9.22 5.01
C PHE A 62 5.59 -8.87 3.53
N GLU A 63 5.47 -9.89 2.68
CA GLU A 63 5.02 -9.76 1.29
C GLU A 63 3.51 -9.83 1.20
N ALA A 64 2.89 -8.88 0.49
CA ALA A 64 1.46 -8.84 0.23
C ALA A 64 1.13 -9.39 -1.17
N ARG A 65 0.14 -10.28 -1.26
CA ARG A 65 -0.38 -10.77 -2.56
C ARG A 65 -1.44 -9.79 -3.09
N LEU A 66 -1.01 -8.65 -3.59
CA LEU A 66 -1.93 -7.58 -4.04
C LEU A 66 -2.70 -7.94 -5.31
N ARG A 67 -3.96 -7.49 -5.38
CA ARG A 67 -4.84 -7.68 -6.54
C ARG A 67 -4.33 -7.03 -7.82
N THR A 68 -3.72 -5.87 -7.68
CA THR A 68 -3.15 -5.09 -8.77
C THR A 68 -1.70 -4.80 -8.46
N ASN A 69 -0.86 -4.79 -9.49
CA ASN A 69 0.48 -4.28 -9.36
C ASN A 69 0.39 -2.75 -9.35
N THR A 70 0.69 -2.13 -8.21
CA THR A 70 0.65 -0.67 -8.03
C THR A 70 1.55 0.07 -9.04
N TYR A 71 2.58 -0.58 -9.59
CA TYR A 71 3.46 -0.04 -10.63
C TYR A 71 2.80 0.13 -12.01
N LEU A 72 1.68 -0.54 -12.28
CA LEU A 72 1.05 -0.51 -13.61
C LEU A 72 -0.02 0.57 -13.75
N GLY A 73 -0.32 1.35 -12.70
CA GLY A 73 -1.18 2.53 -12.80
C GLY A 73 -2.66 2.27 -13.14
N PHE A 74 -3.10 1.00 -13.18
CA PHE A 74 -4.48 0.62 -13.52
C PHE A 74 -5.39 0.38 -12.29
N GLY A 75 -4.89 0.59 -11.06
CA GLY A 75 -5.66 0.48 -9.82
C GLY A 75 -5.86 1.84 -9.18
N THR A 76 -7.12 2.26 -8.99
CA THR A 76 -7.51 3.62 -8.58
C THR A 76 -7.66 3.81 -7.07
N GLY A 77 -6.96 3.06 -6.22
CA GLY A 77 -7.09 3.21 -4.77
C GLY A 77 -5.94 2.62 -3.96
N TRP A 78 -5.84 3.07 -2.71
CA TRP A 78 -4.97 2.49 -1.69
C TRP A 78 -5.23 0.99 -1.60
N VAL A 79 -4.21 0.17 -1.81
CA VAL A 79 -4.35 -1.30 -1.84
C VAL A 79 -4.29 -1.94 -0.45
N TYR A 80 -4.02 -1.13 0.56
CA TYR A 80 -4.07 -1.53 1.95
C TYR A 80 -4.41 -0.38 2.91
N ASP A 81 -4.81 -0.76 4.11
CA ASP A 81 -4.92 0.13 5.26
C ASP A 81 -4.41 -0.54 6.54
N VAL A 82 -4.12 0.27 7.54
CA VAL A 82 -3.53 -0.19 8.81
C VAL A 82 -4.44 0.17 9.97
N PHE A 83 -4.66 -0.77 10.89
CA PHE A 83 -5.41 -0.50 12.10
C PHE A 83 -4.70 0.54 12.98
N PRO A 84 -5.44 1.27 13.84
CA PRO A 84 -4.86 2.31 14.69
C PRO A 84 -3.68 1.87 15.56
N ASP A 85 -3.65 0.59 15.94
CA ASP A 85 -2.61 -0.03 16.76
C ASP A 85 -1.34 -0.40 15.95
N GLY A 86 -1.39 -0.35 14.62
CA GLY A 86 -0.28 -0.74 13.75
C GLY A 86 -0.06 -2.26 13.63
N GLN A 87 -0.89 -3.08 14.28
CA GLN A 87 -0.67 -4.52 14.39
C GLN A 87 -1.49 -5.36 13.41
N ARG A 88 -2.50 -4.75 12.78
CA ARG A 88 -3.36 -5.41 11.81
C ARG A 88 -3.44 -4.60 10.53
N PHE A 89 -3.52 -5.33 9.43
CA PHE A 89 -3.53 -4.79 8.08
C PHE A 89 -4.75 -5.32 7.34
N LEU A 90 -5.45 -4.44 6.62
CA LEU A 90 -6.44 -4.80 5.63
C LEU A 90 -5.77 -4.72 4.26
N ILE A 91 -5.75 -5.80 3.49
CA ILE A 91 -5.09 -5.87 2.18
C ILE A 91 -6.10 -6.29 1.12
N ASP A 92 -6.16 -5.59 -0.01
CA ASP A 92 -6.87 -6.06 -1.22
C ASP A 92 -6.04 -7.13 -1.95
N GLN A 93 -6.39 -8.40 -1.73
CA GLN A 93 -5.64 -9.56 -2.24
C GLN A 93 -6.35 -10.28 -3.39
N VAL A 94 -5.57 -10.85 -4.34
CA VAL A 94 -6.10 -11.89 -5.24
C VAL A 94 -6.26 -13.18 -4.43
N THR A 95 -7.45 -13.78 -4.47
CA THR A 95 -7.62 -15.17 -4.01
C THR A 95 -7.39 -16.15 -5.17
N ASP A 96 -6.94 -17.36 -4.86
CA ASP A 96 -6.63 -18.35 -5.90
C ASP A 96 -7.87 -18.73 -6.75
N GLU A 97 -9.09 -18.53 -6.23
CA GLU A 97 -10.36 -18.68 -6.97
C GLU A 97 -10.59 -17.59 -8.03
N GLN A 98 -10.01 -16.40 -7.87
CA GLN A 98 -10.12 -15.30 -8.85
C GLN A 98 -9.00 -15.32 -9.89
N ALA A 99 -7.88 -16.00 -9.60
CA ALA A 99 -6.88 -16.33 -10.62
C ALA A 99 -7.43 -17.31 -11.67
N ALA A 100 -8.39 -18.16 -11.27
CA ALA A 100 -9.24 -18.87 -12.20
C ALA A 100 -10.26 -17.89 -12.79
N GLN A 101 -9.95 -17.31 -13.95
CA GLN A 101 -10.88 -16.48 -14.71
C GLN A 101 -12.25 -17.17 -14.80
N SER A 102 -13.27 -16.60 -14.16
CA SER A 102 -14.64 -17.00 -14.44
C SER A 102 -14.90 -16.65 -15.92
N PRO A 103 -15.24 -17.63 -16.78
CA PRO A 103 -15.44 -17.36 -18.18
C PRO A 103 -16.59 -16.36 -18.34
N ILE A 104 -16.34 -15.26 -19.06
CA ILE A 104 -17.41 -14.35 -19.47
C ILE A 104 -18.14 -15.02 -20.63
N THR A 105 -19.34 -15.53 -20.37
CA THR A 105 -20.23 -16.00 -21.44
C THR A 105 -20.97 -14.81 -22.04
N VAL A 106 -20.64 -14.48 -23.30
CA VAL A 106 -21.40 -13.48 -24.08
C VAL A 106 -22.35 -14.24 -25.00
N ILE A 107 -23.65 -14.06 -24.78
CA ILE A 107 -24.67 -14.52 -25.73
C ILE A 107 -24.98 -13.38 -26.69
N THR A 108 -24.57 -13.53 -27.94
CA THR A 108 -24.99 -12.64 -29.02
C THR A 108 -26.26 -13.20 -29.67
N ASN A 109 -27.11 -12.31 -30.21
CA ASN A 109 -28.35 -12.71 -30.89
C ASN A 109 -29.39 -13.43 -29.99
N TRP A 110 -29.48 -13.08 -28.71
CA TRP A 110 -30.39 -13.72 -27.74
C TRP A 110 -31.87 -13.70 -28.15
N THR A 111 -32.29 -12.75 -28.99
CA THR A 111 -33.66 -12.68 -29.53
C THR A 111 -34.02 -13.86 -30.42
N SER A 112 -33.06 -14.51 -31.08
CA SER A 112 -33.33 -15.74 -31.85
C SER A 112 -33.56 -16.97 -30.97
N MET A 113 -33.40 -16.85 -29.65
CA MET A 113 -33.60 -17.93 -28.67
C MET A 113 -34.98 -17.86 -27.98
N LEU A 114 -35.79 -16.85 -28.31
CA LEU A 114 -37.17 -16.76 -27.86
C LEU A 114 -38.08 -17.49 -28.86
N HIS A 115 -38.79 -18.51 -28.39
CA HIS A 115 -39.84 -19.24 -29.12
C HIS A 115 -41.21 -18.57 -28.98
#